data_AF-J4NTY5-F1
#
_entry.id   AF-J4NTY5-F1
#
_cell.length_a   1.000
_cell.length_b   1.000
_cell.length_c   1.000
_cell.angle_alpha   90.00
_cell.angle_beta   90.00
_cell.angle_gamma   90.00
#
_symmetry.space_group_name_H-M   'P 1'
#
loop_
_entity.id
_entity.type
_entity.pdbx_description
1 polymer ?
#
loop_
_entity_poly.entity_id
_entity_poly.type
_entity_poly.pdbx_seq_one_letter_code
_entity_poly.pdbx_strand_id
1 'polypeptide(L)'
;DGTTNHNTVTLAGGTVTGTVSGGNRTAQGNKLVVNAVSSVGRIENFDKFVFNYKESMAKNPMLTLTGGAASMRLDAIEANGTVTETPTTLVHNAAGLTIADYDNKPKSILNADGTREVNLDVRKTGTLLTDIVRYSSYSFKGATESTTNNGNTWGGRSSAGNTTAENRVAITGGNHTDIYGGWTTGAGSTATDKGDSTSNKVTVNGSAAVSGTVYGGFTDVANGKATRNEVTVDKAITGSVVGGQSAGDATGNIVNIKADSGAITGGKSASGEATGNSVTVGNGTVSGNIVGGDGATTNKNIVSLAQANVTGSITGGSGTTANENTVNIDRTNVAGTITGGAAAGTGNTLNVAGTNTAANIVGFQKVAFNTSGVAANGTVLNLTGGAQTEVNWTNLTVTGTAEKPLTLLKNESGIDLAGYTGAAKSETTDTAETNVDVRKDDHGKVTEITYEGYQFARAESASVIGTDAYGGISKAGNATHTNHITVNSDYTNVYGGHTSGAGTTKDDKDNSYSNSVTITGGTIGNVYGGYTAA
;
A
#
# COMPACT_ATOMS: atom_id res chain seq x y z
N ASP A 1 -44.11 2.06 -57.27
CA ASP A 1 -43.58 3.38 -56.84
C ASP A 1 -43.69 3.62 -55.33
N GLY A 2 -44.33 2.76 -54.53
CA GLY A 2 -44.36 2.93 -53.07
C GLY A 2 -43.02 2.68 -52.37
N THR A 3 -42.77 3.38 -51.27
CA THR A 3 -41.77 3.07 -50.24
C THR A 3 -42.47 2.43 -49.04
N THR A 4 -41.98 1.30 -48.54
CA THR A 4 -42.55 0.64 -47.36
C THR A 4 -41.68 0.89 -46.13
N ASN A 5 -42.17 1.69 -45.18
CA ASN A 5 -41.46 2.06 -43.94
C ASN A 5 -42.02 1.27 -42.75
N HIS A 6 -41.24 1.17 -41.66
CA HIS A 6 -41.66 0.55 -40.39
C HIS A 6 -42.13 -0.92 -40.51
N ASN A 7 -41.65 -1.66 -41.51
CA ASN A 7 -42.00 -3.07 -41.62
C ASN A 7 -41.29 -3.87 -40.53
N THR A 8 -41.98 -4.90 -40.03
CA THR A 8 -41.38 -5.89 -39.13
C THR A 8 -41.38 -7.25 -39.80
N VAL A 9 -40.19 -7.80 -40.02
CA VAL A 9 -40.02 -9.18 -40.48
C VAL A 9 -39.62 -10.03 -39.29
N THR A 10 -40.29 -11.16 -39.07
CA THR A 10 -39.99 -12.07 -37.95
C THR A 10 -39.52 -13.42 -38.44
N LEU A 11 -38.36 -13.86 -37.99
CA LEU A 11 -37.82 -15.21 -38.18
C LEU A 11 -38.11 -16.04 -36.94
N ALA A 12 -39.00 -17.03 -37.08
CA ALA A 12 -39.36 -17.97 -36.02
C ALA A 12 -38.60 -19.31 -36.12
N GLY A 13 -37.48 -19.32 -36.87
CA GLY A 13 -36.66 -20.49 -37.16
C GLY A 13 -36.68 -20.88 -38.64
N GLY A 14 -35.78 -21.80 -39.03
CA GLY A 14 -35.72 -22.36 -40.38
C GLY A 14 -34.70 -21.69 -41.30
N THR A 15 -34.77 -22.04 -42.59
CA THR A 15 -33.81 -21.62 -43.61
C THR A 15 -34.49 -20.86 -44.74
N VAL A 16 -34.00 -19.67 -45.05
CA VAL A 16 -34.37 -18.87 -46.23
C VAL A 16 -33.14 -18.75 -47.12
N THR A 17 -33.12 -19.41 -48.28
CA THR A 17 -31.95 -19.37 -49.18
C THR A 17 -31.82 -18.06 -49.95
N GLY A 18 -32.91 -17.28 -50.04
CA GLY A 18 -32.97 -15.99 -50.74
C GLY A 18 -32.64 -14.76 -49.89
N THR A 19 -33.11 -13.60 -50.34
CA THR A 19 -32.97 -12.33 -49.62
C THR A 19 -34.20 -12.06 -48.76
N VAL A 20 -34.00 -11.77 -47.47
CA VAL A 20 -35.00 -11.23 -46.57
C VAL A 20 -34.85 -9.71 -46.56
N SER A 21 -35.89 -8.98 -46.97
CA SER A 21 -35.84 -7.52 -47.08
C SER A 21 -36.85 -6.86 -46.15
N GLY A 22 -36.43 -5.82 -45.46
CA GLY A 22 -37.30 -4.98 -44.62
C GLY A 22 -38.21 -4.05 -45.41
N GLY A 23 -38.13 -4.01 -46.74
CA GLY A 23 -38.94 -3.15 -47.59
C GLY A 23 -38.22 -2.83 -48.89
N ASN A 24 -38.80 -1.96 -49.73
CA ASN A 24 -38.15 -1.51 -50.96
C ASN A 24 -37.52 -0.11 -50.80
N ARG A 25 -36.27 0.05 -51.26
CA ARG A 25 -35.53 1.34 -51.34
C ARG A 25 -35.13 1.92 -49.96
N THR A 26 -34.86 3.24 -49.89
CA THR A 26 -34.36 4.02 -48.73
C THR A 26 -35.39 4.18 -47.58
N ALA A 27 -36.19 3.16 -47.33
CA ALA A 27 -37.21 3.18 -46.29
C ALA A 27 -36.59 3.17 -44.88
N GLN A 28 -37.29 3.79 -43.93
CA GLN A 28 -36.83 3.98 -42.54
C GLN A 28 -37.71 3.22 -41.54
N GLY A 29 -37.13 2.89 -40.39
CA GLY A 29 -37.78 2.22 -39.26
C GLY A 29 -37.99 0.72 -39.44
N ASN A 30 -37.40 0.09 -40.46
CA ASN A 30 -37.61 -1.32 -40.74
C ASN A 30 -36.85 -2.21 -39.74
N LYS A 31 -37.51 -3.26 -39.25
CA LYS A 31 -36.99 -4.12 -38.17
C LYS A 31 -37.01 -5.60 -38.54
N LEU A 32 -35.89 -6.28 -38.33
CA LEU A 32 -35.79 -7.74 -38.35
C LEU A 32 -35.84 -8.28 -36.92
N VAL A 33 -36.75 -9.20 -36.65
CA VAL A 33 -36.90 -9.88 -35.35
C VAL A 33 -36.50 -11.34 -35.51
N VAL A 34 -35.57 -11.82 -34.70
CA VAL A 34 -35.09 -13.21 -34.69
C VAL A 34 -35.51 -13.87 -33.38
N ASN A 35 -36.49 -14.76 -33.46
CA ASN A 35 -37.09 -15.46 -32.32
C ASN A 35 -36.61 -16.90 -32.15
N ALA A 36 -35.93 -17.47 -33.14
CA ALA A 36 -35.28 -18.77 -33.07
C ALA A 36 -34.12 -18.87 -34.07
N VAL A 37 -33.25 -19.87 -33.88
CA VAL A 37 -32.10 -20.16 -34.76
C VAL A 37 -32.56 -20.22 -36.22
N SER A 38 -32.03 -19.31 -37.03
CA SER A 38 -32.45 -19.10 -38.41
C SER A 38 -31.23 -18.97 -39.33
N SER A 39 -31.35 -19.49 -40.56
CA SER A 39 -30.35 -19.32 -41.61
C SER A 39 -30.95 -18.54 -42.77
N VAL A 40 -30.27 -17.49 -43.22
CA VAL A 40 -30.74 -16.61 -44.29
C VAL A 40 -29.63 -16.44 -45.33
N GLY A 41 -29.98 -16.39 -46.62
CA GLY A 41 -29.05 -16.04 -47.68
C GLY A 41 -28.54 -14.62 -47.46
N ARG A 42 -29.40 -13.62 -47.69
CA ARG A 42 -29.03 -12.20 -47.55
C ARG A 42 -30.08 -11.43 -46.78
N ILE A 43 -29.67 -10.37 -46.08
CA ILE A 43 -30.59 -9.42 -45.44
C ILE A 43 -30.36 -8.02 -45.99
N GLU A 44 -31.43 -7.25 -46.18
CA GLU A 44 -31.37 -5.87 -46.69
C GLU A 44 -32.45 -4.97 -46.11
N ASN A 45 -32.20 -3.66 -46.12
CA ASN A 45 -33.17 -2.61 -45.80
C ASN A 45 -33.76 -2.72 -44.37
N PHE A 46 -32.92 -3.04 -43.38
CA PHE A 46 -33.28 -3.04 -41.96
C PHE A 46 -32.47 -1.99 -41.20
N ASP A 47 -33.16 -1.19 -40.40
CA ASP A 47 -32.57 -0.20 -39.50
C ASP A 47 -32.34 -0.77 -38.09
N LYS A 48 -33.07 -1.83 -37.74
CA LYS A 48 -33.03 -2.44 -36.41
C LYS A 48 -33.07 -3.96 -36.48
N PHE A 49 -32.25 -4.61 -35.65
CA PHE A 49 -32.18 -6.06 -35.49
C PHE A 49 -32.50 -6.42 -34.05
N VAL A 50 -33.51 -7.26 -33.84
CA VAL A 50 -33.94 -7.65 -32.50
C VAL A 50 -33.79 -9.15 -32.32
N PHE A 51 -32.93 -9.54 -31.40
CA PHE A 51 -32.66 -10.94 -31.09
C PHE A 51 -33.32 -11.29 -29.76
N ASN A 52 -34.34 -12.13 -29.80
CA ASN A 52 -35.04 -12.60 -28.60
C ASN A 52 -34.42 -13.93 -28.15
N TYR A 53 -33.28 -13.84 -27.47
CA TYR A 53 -32.49 -15.01 -27.08
C TYR A 53 -33.18 -15.85 -25.99
N LYS A 54 -33.02 -17.17 -26.09
CA LYS A 54 -33.36 -18.14 -25.05
C LYS A 54 -32.19 -19.12 -24.91
N GLU A 55 -31.93 -19.60 -23.70
CA GLU A 55 -30.82 -20.50 -23.40
C GLU A 55 -30.81 -21.78 -24.27
N SER A 56 -31.98 -22.27 -24.67
CA SER A 56 -32.12 -23.39 -25.61
C SER A 56 -31.47 -23.14 -26.98
N MET A 57 -31.13 -21.90 -27.32
CA MET A 57 -30.49 -21.50 -28.58
C MET A 57 -28.96 -21.42 -28.49
N ALA A 58 -28.35 -21.57 -27.31
CA ALA A 58 -26.93 -21.32 -27.08
C ALA A 58 -25.96 -22.08 -28.00
N LYS A 59 -26.37 -23.24 -28.53
CA LYS A 59 -25.53 -24.12 -29.36
C LYS A 59 -25.25 -23.58 -30.76
N ASN A 60 -26.10 -22.72 -31.29
CA ASN A 60 -26.02 -22.24 -32.67
C ASN A 60 -26.13 -20.71 -32.74
N PRO A 61 -25.52 -20.05 -33.74
CA PRO A 61 -25.80 -18.65 -34.02
C PRO A 61 -27.30 -18.41 -34.18
N MET A 62 -27.85 -17.34 -33.59
CA MET A 62 -29.27 -17.03 -33.75
C MET A 62 -29.62 -16.72 -35.20
N LEU A 63 -28.75 -15.99 -35.90
CA LEU A 63 -28.86 -15.70 -37.33
C LEU A 63 -27.56 -16.07 -38.05
N THR A 64 -27.66 -17.03 -38.96
CA THR A 64 -26.56 -17.38 -39.88
C THR A 64 -26.82 -16.77 -41.26
N LEU A 65 -25.86 -15.99 -41.78
CA LEU A 65 -25.91 -15.44 -43.13
C LEU A 65 -25.04 -16.28 -44.08
N THR A 66 -25.60 -16.65 -45.23
CA THR A 66 -24.96 -17.61 -46.18
C THR A 66 -24.75 -17.06 -47.59
N GLY A 67 -25.35 -15.93 -47.94
CA GLY A 67 -25.37 -15.35 -49.28
C GLY A 67 -24.26 -14.34 -49.58
N GLY A 68 -23.12 -14.43 -48.88
CA GLY A 68 -21.97 -13.53 -49.04
C GLY A 68 -21.81 -12.52 -47.89
N ALA A 69 -20.91 -11.55 -48.07
CA ALA A 69 -20.63 -10.53 -47.05
C ALA A 69 -21.87 -9.68 -46.72
N ALA A 70 -21.99 -9.25 -45.47
CA ALA A 70 -23.14 -8.47 -45.00
C ALA A 70 -22.69 -7.26 -44.18
N SER A 71 -23.52 -6.22 -44.12
CA SER A 71 -23.26 -5.03 -43.31
C SER A 71 -24.30 -4.86 -42.22
N MET A 72 -23.85 -4.47 -41.02
CA MET A 72 -24.69 -4.17 -39.86
C MET A 72 -24.07 -3.04 -39.03
N ARG A 73 -24.80 -2.60 -38.01
CA ARG A 73 -24.30 -1.74 -36.93
C ARG A 73 -24.60 -2.36 -35.58
N LEU A 74 -23.71 -2.25 -34.61
CA LEU A 74 -23.93 -2.71 -33.24
C LEU A 74 -25.04 -1.91 -32.55
N ASP A 75 -25.16 -0.61 -32.84
CA ASP A 75 -26.21 0.21 -32.27
C ASP A 75 -27.62 -0.02 -32.83
N ALA A 76 -27.72 -0.71 -33.97
CA ALA A 76 -28.97 -1.21 -34.52
C ALA A 76 -29.43 -2.52 -33.84
N ILE A 77 -28.59 -3.14 -33.00
CA ILE A 77 -28.89 -4.43 -32.36
C ILE A 77 -29.52 -4.22 -30.99
N GLU A 78 -30.71 -4.79 -30.82
CA GLU A 78 -31.36 -5.00 -29.53
C GLU A 78 -31.33 -6.50 -29.23
N ALA A 79 -30.65 -6.90 -28.18
CA ALA A 79 -30.61 -8.31 -27.76
C ALA A 79 -31.34 -8.47 -26.42
N ASN A 80 -32.41 -9.25 -26.45
CA ASN A 80 -33.28 -9.55 -25.31
C ASN A 80 -33.01 -10.96 -24.79
N GLY A 81 -33.50 -11.26 -23.58
CA GLY A 81 -33.33 -12.56 -22.93
C GLY A 81 -32.13 -12.61 -21.98
N THR A 82 -31.94 -13.77 -21.35
CA THR A 82 -30.89 -14.01 -20.35
C THR A 82 -29.49 -13.88 -20.94
N VAL A 83 -28.55 -13.37 -20.15
CA VAL A 83 -27.14 -13.25 -20.51
C VAL A 83 -26.32 -14.03 -19.52
N THR A 84 -25.31 -14.74 -20.02
CA THR A 84 -24.34 -15.48 -19.20
C THR A 84 -22.92 -15.01 -19.53
N GLU A 85 -21.96 -15.50 -18.77
CA GLU A 85 -20.54 -15.25 -19.03
C GLU A 85 -20.06 -15.97 -20.31
N THR A 86 -20.67 -17.11 -20.63
CA THR A 86 -20.38 -17.83 -21.87
C THR A 86 -20.92 -17.03 -23.05
N PRO A 87 -20.06 -16.58 -23.98
CA PRO A 87 -20.54 -15.74 -25.07
C PRO A 87 -21.50 -16.48 -25.99
N THR A 88 -22.57 -15.81 -26.35
CA THR A 88 -23.61 -16.31 -27.25
C THR A 88 -23.47 -15.63 -28.60
N THR A 89 -23.54 -16.39 -29.70
CA THR A 89 -23.45 -15.82 -31.04
C THR A 89 -24.83 -15.39 -31.53
N LEU A 90 -25.02 -14.08 -31.71
CA LEU A 90 -26.26 -13.52 -32.27
C LEU A 90 -26.26 -13.62 -33.79
N VAL A 91 -25.14 -13.29 -34.42
CA VAL A 91 -24.98 -13.29 -35.88
C VAL A 91 -23.71 -14.03 -36.23
N HIS A 92 -23.78 -14.90 -37.23
CA HIS A 92 -22.61 -15.52 -37.87
C HIS A 92 -22.65 -15.28 -39.39
N ASN A 93 -21.52 -14.89 -39.97
CA ASN A 93 -21.31 -14.84 -41.41
C ASN A 93 -19.87 -15.22 -41.77
N ALA A 94 -19.68 -16.42 -42.32
CA ALA A 94 -18.37 -16.89 -42.76
C ALA A 94 -17.76 -16.05 -43.89
N ALA A 95 -18.59 -15.38 -44.70
CA ALA A 95 -18.12 -14.51 -45.78
C ALA A 95 -17.73 -13.09 -45.32
N GLY A 96 -17.93 -12.77 -44.04
CA GLY A 96 -17.53 -11.52 -43.43
C GLY A 96 -18.67 -10.54 -43.14
N LEU A 97 -18.49 -9.77 -42.08
CA LEU A 97 -19.35 -8.70 -41.62
C LEU A 97 -18.62 -7.36 -41.77
N THR A 98 -19.30 -6.37 -42.33
CA THR A 98 -18.87 -4.96 -42.27
C THR A 98 -19.69 -4.26 -41.18
N ILE A 99 -19.07 -3.99 -40.05
CA ILE A 99 -19.72 -3.33 -38.91
C ILE A 99 -19.26 -1.88 -38.85
N ALA A 100 -20.13 -0.95 -39.25
CA ALA A 100 -19.74 0.43 -39.51
C ALA A 100 -19.34 1.21 -38.24
N ASP A 101 -19.91 0.85 -37.10
CA ASP A 101 -19.72 1.48 -35.79
C ASP A 101 -18.81 0.65 -34.86
N TYR A 102 -18.06 -0.31 -35.39
CA TYR A 102 -17.12 -1.12 -34.61
C TYR A 102 -15.70 -0.55 -34.66
N ASP A 103 -15.22 -0.09 -33.50
CA ASP A 103 -13.87 0.47 -33.31
C ASP A 103 -12.89 -0.54 -32.69
N ASN A 104 -13.11 -1.85 -32.91
CA ASN A 104 -12.41 -2.96 -32.25
C ASN A 104 -12.65 -3.05 -30.73
N LYS A 105 -13.83 -2.61 -30.25
CA LYS A 105 -14.20 -2.70 -28.83
C LYS A 105 -15.64 -3.19 -28.66
N PRO A 106 -15.94 -3.87 -27.54
CA PRO A 106 -17.32 -4.22 -27.22
C PRO A 106 -18.15 -2.98 -26.92
N LYS A 107 -19.38 -2.94 -27.44
CA LYS A 107 -20.41 -2.00 -27.01
C LYS A 107 -21.05 -2.50 -25.72
N SER A 108 -20.95 -1.71 -24.66
CA SER A 108 -21.54 -2.04 -23.36
C SER A 108 -22.94 -1.44 -23.19
N ILE A 109 -23.87 -2.24 -22.68
CA ILE A 109 -25.22 -1.84 -22.32
C ILE A 109 -25.40 -2.12 -20.83
N LEU A 110 -25.75 -1.09 -20.07
CA LEU A 110 -26.00 -1.22 -18.64
C LEU A 110 -27.42 -1.71 -18.38
N ASN A 111 -27.60 -2.48 -17.29
CA ASN A 111 -28.93 -2.74 -16.76
C ASN A 111 -29.53 -1.48 -16.12
N ALA A 112 -30.83 -1.52 -15.80
CA ALA A 112 -31.58 -0.34 -15.35
C ALA A 112 -31.03 0.30 -14.06
N ASP A 113 -30.41 -0.49 -13.17
CA ASP A 113 -29.80 0.00 -11.93
C ASP A 113 -28.32 0.44 -12.10
N GLY A 114 -27.74 0.25 -13.29
CA GLY A 114 -26.38 0.67 -13.60
C GLY A 114 -25.28 -0.10 -12.86
N THR A 115 -25.54 -1.33 -12.40
CA THR A 115 -24.57 -2.15 -11.64
C THR A 115 -23.98 -3.30 -12.44
N ARG A 116 -24.60 -3.66 -13.57
CA ARG A 116 -24.20 -4.75 -14.45
C ARG A 116 -24.06 -4.28 -15.88
N GLU A 117 -23.07 -4.84 -16.56
CA GLU A 117 -22.85 -4.62 -17.98
C GLU A 117 -23.20 -5.85 -18.81
N VAL A 118 -23.76 -5.60 -19.99
CA VAL A 118 -23.96 -6.58 -21.07
C VAL A 118 -23.19 -6.07 -22.28
N ASN A 119 -22.27 -6.89 -22.78
CA ASN A 119 -21.38 -6.52 -23.86
C ASN A 119 -21.83 -7.16 -25.18
N LEU A 120 -21.87 -6.35 -26.23
CA LEU A 120 -21.99 -6.76 -27.63
C LEU A 120 -20.65 -6.55 -28.30
N ASP A 121 -20.07 -7.60 -28.84
CA ASP A 121 -18.72 -7.58 -29.42
C ASP A 121 -18.69 -8.31 -30.75
N VAL A 122 -17.60 -8.13 -31.48
CA VAL A 122 -17.41 -8.73 -32.80
C VAL A 122 -16.17 -9.61 -32.78
N ARG A 123 -16.31 -10.86 -33.21
CA ARG A 123 -15.18 -11.80 -33.32
C ARG A 123 -14.69 -11.91 -34.74
N LYS A 124 -13.40 -12.25 -34.85
CA LYS A 124 -12.70 -12.44 -36.12
C LYS A 124 -12.39 -13.91 -36.38
N THR A 125 -12.50 -14.32 -37.63
CA THR A 125 -11.88 -15.54 -38.16
C THR A 125 -10.91 -15.14 -39.26
N GLY A 126 -9.61 -15.33 -39.03
CA GLY A 126 -8.58 -14.73 -39.87
C GLY A 126 -8.67 -13.20 -39.83
N THR A 127 -8.83 -12.56 -40.99
CA THR A 127 -8.96 -11.09 -41.11
C THR A 127 -10.40 -10.60 -41.14
N LEU A 128 -11.38 -11.51 -41.27
CA LEU A 128 -12.79 -11.16 -41.41
C LEU A 128 -13.46 -11.07 -40.05
N LEU A 129 -14.29 -10.04 -39.85
CA LEU A 129 -15.29 -10.04 -38.77
C LEU A 129 -16.34 -11.11 -39.13
N THR A 130 -16.55 -12.12 -38.32
CA THR A 130 -17.45 -13.23 -38.66
C THR A 130 -18.64 -13.35 -37.74
N ASP A 131 -18.51 -12.89 -36.49
CA ASP A 131 -19.55 -13.12 -35.48
C ASP A 131 -19.84 -11.85 -34.71
N ILE A 132 -21.12 -11.61 -34.44
CA ILE A 132 -21.55 -10.68 -33.40
C ILE A 132 -21.96 -11.52 -32.20
N VAL A 133 -21.30 -11.29 -31.08
CA VAL A 133 -21.51 -12.05 -29.85
C VAL A 133 -22.04 -11.16 -28.73
N ARG A 134 -22.80 -11.76 -27.83
CA ARG A 134 -23.28 -11.14 -26.60
C ARG A 134 -22.78 -11.90 -25.39
N TYR A 135 -22.20 -11.18 -24.43
CA TYR A 135 -21.69 -11.77 -23.20
C TYR A 135 -21.74 -10.78 -22.04
N SER A 136 -21.47 -11.31 -20.84
CA SER A 136 -21.36 -10.60 -19.57
C SER A 136 -22.67 -10.12 -18.95
N SER A 137 -22.76 -10.34 -17.64
CA SER A 137 -23.71 -9.73 -16.72
C SER A 137 -23.01 -9.44 -15.39
N TYR A 138 -21.69 -9.18 -15.43
CA TYR A 138 -20.89 -9.02 -14.23
C TYR A 138 -21.40 -7.82 -13.45
N SER A 139 -21.61 -8.02 -12.14
CA SER A 139 -21.72 -6.88 -11.25
C SER A 139 -20.36 -6.20 -11.25
N PHE A 140 -20.28 -4.95 -11.68
CA PHE A 140 -19.08 -4.14 -11.55
C PHE A 140 -19.19 -3.19 -10.36
N LYS A 141 -20.40 -2.94 -9.86
CA LYS A 141 -20.67 -2.05 -8.74
C LYS A 141 -21.46 -2.76 -7.63
N GLY A 142 -21.09 -2.50 -6.37
CA GLY A 142 -21.85 -2.92 -5.19
C GLY A 142 -21.96 -4.44 -4.97
N ALA A 143 -21.09 -5.24 -5.58
CA ALA A 143 -21.11 -6.69 -5.44
C ALA A 143 -20.72 -7.13 -4.02
N THR A 144 -21.48 -8.05 -3.43
CA THR A 144 -21.15 -8.66 -2.12
C THR A 144 -20.63 -10.09 -2.23
N GLU A 145 -20.75 -10.68 -3.41
CA GLU A 145 -20.31 -12.04 -3.73
C GLU A 145 -19.17 -11.99 -4.74
N SER A 146 -18.25 -12.93 -4.64
CA SER A 146 -17.14 -13.06 -5.59
C SER A 146 -17.43 -14.09 -6.68
N THR A 147 -16.88 -13.88 -7.87
CA THR A 147 -16.89 -14.86 -8.96
C THR A 147 -15.47 -15.34 -9.23
N THR A 148 -15.28 -16.65 -9.46
CA THR A 148 -13.99 -17.26 -9.80
C THR A 148 -14.03 -17.90 -11.17
N ASN A 149 -13.09 -17.55 -12.05
CA ASN A 149 -12.93 -18.14 -13.38
C ASN A 149 -11.44 -18.26 -13.73
N ASN A 150 -11.02 -19.45 -14.16
CA ASN A 150 -9.63 -19.73 -14.54
C ASN A 150 -8.59 -19.28 -13.50
N GLY A 151 -8.89 -19.50 -12.21
CA GLY A 151 -8.03 -19.11 -11.08
C GLY A 151 -8.11 -17.65 -10.65
N ASN A 152 -8.72 -16.77 -11.45
CA ASN A 152 -8.92 -15.37 -11.09
C ASN A 152 -10.25 -15.21 -10.36
N THR A 153 -10.25 -14.44 -9.28
CA THR A 153 -11.44 -14.16 -8.49
C THR A 153 -11.68 -12.67 -8.38
N TRP A 154 -12.92 -12.22 -8.53
CA TRP A 154 -13.25 -10.80 -8.43
C TRP A 154 -14.55 -10.53 -7.69
N GLY A 155 -14.64 -9.38 -7.02
CA GLY A 155 -15.90 -8.83 -6.53
C GLY A 155 -16.66 -8.08 -7.61
N GLY A 156 -16.05 -7.01 -8.14
CA GLY A 156 -16.56 -6.29 -9.30
C GLY A 156 -15.73 -6.54 -10.55
N ARG A 157 -16.37 -6.72 -11.72
CA ARG A 157 -15.65 -6.83 -12.99
C ARG A 157 -16.32 -6.07 -14.12
N SER A 158 -15.54 -5.27 -14.85
CA SER A 158 -15.94 -4.66 -16.12
C SER A 158 -14.92 -4.98 -17.20
N SER A 159 -15.40 -5.46 -18.36
CA SER A 159 -14.62 -5.65 -19.58
C SER A 159 -14.79 -4.53 -20.60
N ALA A 160 -15.77 -3.65 -20.40
CA ALA A 160 -15.94 -2.47 -21.23
C ALA A 160 -15.24 -1.22 -20.67
N GLY A 161 -14.77 -1.26 -19.42
CA GLY A 161 -14.12 -0.14 -18.76
C GLY A 161 -15.07 0.71 -17.95
N ASN A 162 -16.23 0.19 -17.56
CA ASN A 162 -17.06 0.81 -16.53
C ASN A 162 -16.32 0.81 -15.19
N THR A 163 -16.47 1.88 -14.41
CA THR A 163 -15.80 1.98 -13.11
C THR A 163 -16.26 0.89 -12.16
N THR A 164 -15.35 0.01 -11.72
CA THR A 164 -15.65 -0.97 -10.68
C THR A 164 -15.62 -0.30 -9.32
N ALA A 165 -16.74 -0.32 -8.59
CA ALA A 165 -16.84 0.44 -7.34
C ALA A 165 -17.67 -0.21 -6.25
N GLU A 166 -17.30 0.09 -4.99
CA GLU A 166 -18.10 -0.24 -3.80
C GLU A 166 -18.36 -1.75 -3.63
N ASN A 167 -17.57 -2.60 -4.31
CA ASN A 167 -17.68 -4.04 -4.17
C ASN A 167 -17.08 -4.45 -2.82
N ARG A 168 -17.74 -5.33 -2.07
CA ARG A 168 -17.30 -5.79 -0.75
C ARG A 168 -17.40 -7.31 -0.66
N VAL A 169 -16.29 -8.00 -0.91
CA VAL A 169 -16.25 -9.47 -0.97
C VAL A 169 -15.37 -10.09 0.11
N ALA A 170 -15.78 -11.26 0.59
CA ALA A 170 -15.02 -12.08 1.51
C ALA A 170 -14.67 -13.42 0.83
N ILE A 171 -13.38 -13.72 0.72
CA ILE A 171 -12.87 -14.94 0.11
C ILE A 171 -12.46 -15.90 1.23
N THR A 172 -13.32 -16.88 1.49
CA THR A 172 -13.24 -17.80 2.64
C THR A 172 -12.61 -19.16 2.32
N GLY A 173 -12.47 -19.51 1.04
CA GLY A 173 -12.01 -20.82 0.58
C GLY A 173 -11.58 -20.85 -0.88
N GLY A 174 -11.03 -21.99 -1.32
CA GLY A 174 -10.63 -22.23 -2.70
C GLY A 174 -9.20 -21.77 -3.06
N ASN A 175 -8.74 -22.15 -4.25
CA ASN A 175 -7.44 -21.78 -4.79
C ASN A 175 -7.59 -20.62 -5.76
N HIS A 176 -6.80 -19.58 -5.57
CA HIS A 176 -6.84 -18.34 -6.35
C HIS A 176 -5.44 -18.00 -6.83
N THR A 177 -5.32 -17.73 -8.13
CA THR A 177 -4.13 -17.10 -8.69
C THR A 177 -4.15 -15.64 -8.28
N ASP A 178 -5.09 -14.86 -8.82
CA ASP A 178 -5.26 -13.44 -8.45
C ASP A 178 -6.66 -13.19 -7.88
N ILE A 179 -6.74 -12.22 -6.98
CA ILE A 179 -8.01 -11.74 -6.40
C ILE A 179 -8.13 -10.23 -6.68
N TYR A 180 -9.31 -9.78 -7.08
CA TYR A 180 -9.59 -8.38 -7.39
C TYR A 180 -10.84 -7.90 -6.64
N GLY A 181 -10.74 -6.86 -5.80
CA GLY A 181 -11.95 -6.24 -5.25
C GLY A 181 -12.79 -5.61 -6.35
N GLY A 182 -12.12 -4.85 -7.22
CA GLY A 182 -12.63 -4.41 -8.52
C GLY A 182 -11.60 -4.66 -9.62
N TRP A 183 -12.08 -5.13 -10.78
CA TRP A 183 -11.27 -5.32 -11.97
C TRP A 183 -11.91 -4.57 -13.15
N THR A 184 -11.33 -3.43 -13.49
CA THR A 184 -11.75 -2.61 -14.63
C THR A 184 -10.78 -2.79 -15.79
N THR A 185 -11.29 -3.22 -16.94
CA THR A 185 -10.51 -3.30 -18.18
C THR A 185 -11.35 -2.94 -19.38
N GLY A 186 -10.71 -2.60 -20.50
CA GLY A 186 -11.36 -2.24 -21.76
C GLY A 186 -11.70 -0.76 -21.88
N ALA A 187 -12.10 -0.35 -23.09
CA ALA A 187 -12.36 1.05 -23.45
C ALA A 187 -13.66 1.25 -24.23
N GLY A 188 -14.60 0.30 -24.10
CA GLY A 188 -15.90 0.29 -24.77
C GLY A 188 -17.01 1.05 -24.03
N SER A 189 -16.76 1.46 -22.77
CA SER A 189 -17.72 2.19 -21.96
C SER A 189 -17.89 3.64 -22.46
N THR A 190 -19.14 4.04 -22.60
CA THR A 190 -19.55 5.42 -22.90
C THR A 190 -20.00 6.18 -21.65
N ALA A 191 -19.91 5.57 -20.47
CA ALA A 191 -20.26 6.22 -19.20
C ALA A 191 -19.37 7.46 -18.97
N THR A 192 -19.93 8.46 -18.27
CA THR A 192 -19.19 9.64 -17.83
C THR A 192 -18.09 9.23 -16.84
N ASP A 193 -18.46 8.43 -15.85
CA ASP A 193 -17.54 7.87 -14.86
C ASP A 193 -17.11 6.48 -15.33
N LYS A 194 -15.86 6.35 -15.79
CA LYS A 194 -15.33 5.11 -16.37
C LYS A 194 -13.84 4.97 -16.15
N GLY A 195 -13.35 3.74 -16.29
CA GLY A 195 -11.93 3.40 -16.27
C GLY A 195 -11.34 3.21 -14.87
N ASP A 196 -12.07 3.57 -13.82
CA ASP A 196 -11.54 3.52 -12.46
C ASP A 196 -11.86 2.19 -11.77
N SER A 197 -11.12 1.89 -10.70
CA SER A 197 -11.44 0.83 -9.74
C SER A 197 -11.35 1.42 -8.33
N THR A 198 -12.47 1.77 -7.72
CA THR A 198 -12.50 2.62 -6.52
C THR A 198 -13.39 2.12 -5.41
N SER A 199 -12.98 2.30 -4.15
CA SER A 199 -13.79 1.92 -2.98
C SER A 199 -14.17 0.45 -2.91
N ASN A 200 -13.37 -0.41 -3.50
CA ASN A 200 -13.57 -1.85 -3.41
C ASN A 200 -12.88 -2.39 -2.16
N LYS A 201 -13.53 -3.36 -1.51
CA LYS A 201 -13.07 -4.01 -0.29
C LYS A 201 -12.98 -5.52 -0.49
N VAL A 202 -11.79 -6.06 -0.24
CA VAL A 202 -11.53 -7.50 -0.23
C VAL A 202 -11.12 -7.93 1.16
N THR A 203 -11.69 -9.02 1.65
CA THR A 203 -11.19 -9.72 2.83
C THR A 203 -10.84 -11.16 2.46
N VAL A 204 -9.59 -11.58 2.69
CA VAL A 204 -9.15 -12.97 2.50
C VAL A 204 -9.02 -13.63 3.86
N ASN A 205 -9.77 -14.70 4.09
CA ASN A 205 -9.81 -15.43 5.35
C ASN A 205 -10.12 -16.92 5.13
N GLY A 206 -10.37 -17.66 6.21
CA GLY A 206 -10.71 -19.08 6.15
C GLY A 206 -9.62 -19.94 5.51
N SER A 207 -10.02 -20.86 4.62
CA SER A 207 -9.15 -21.82 3.93
C SER A 207 -8.72 -21.38 2.52
N ALA A 208 -8.96 -20.13 2.12
CA ALA A 208 -8.55 -19.63 0.81
C ALA A 208 -7.04 -19.85 0.62
N ALA A 209 -6.56 -20.07 -0.60
CA ALA A 209 -5.14 -20.10 -0.95
C ALA A 209 -4.90 -19.12 -2.09
N VAL A 210 -3.91 -18.24 -1.95
CA VAL A 210 -3.59 -17.20 -2.94
C VAL A 210 -2.14 -17.29 -3.31
N SER A 211 -1.85 -17.59 -4.58
CA SER A 211 -0.48 -17.75 -5.09
C SER A 211 0.04 -16.52 -5.85
N GLY A 212 -0.84 -15.77 -6.51
CA GLY A 212 -0.54 -14.53 -7.23
C GLY A 212 -0.76 -13.31 -6.34
N THR A 213 -1.63 -12.38 -6.74
CA THR A 213 -1.79 -11.08 -6.06
C THR A 213 -3.22 -10.82 -5.63
N VAL A 214 -3.39 -10.25 -4.44
CA VAL A 214 -4.65 -9.65 -3.99
C VAL A 214 -4.64 -8.17 -4.29
N TYR A 215 -5.48 -7.73 -5.22
CA TYR A 215 -5.73 -6.34 -5.56
C TYR A 215 -6.99 -5.83 -4.87
N GLY A 216 -6.90 -4.72 -4.14
CA GLY A 216 -8.11 -4.03 -3.67
C GLY A 216 -8.90 -3.48 -4.85
N GLY A 217 -8.23 -2.77 -5.75
CA GLY A 217 -8.75 -2.40 -7.06
C GLY A 217 -7.67 -2.48 -8.14
N PHE A 218 -8.04 -2.91 -9.34
CA PHE A 218 -7.15 -3.01 -10.48
C PHE A 218 -7.80 -2.34 -11.70
N THR A 219 -7.03 -1.51 -12.39
CA THR A 219 -7.40 -1.00 -13.71
C THR A 219 -6.20 -0.89 -14.64
N ASP A 220 -6.35 -1.41 -15.85
CA ASP A 220 -5.41 -1.22 -16.96
C ASP A 220 -5.91 -0.20 -17.99
N VAL A 221 -7.05 0.43 -17.73
CA VAL A 221 -7.61 1.47 -18.59
C VAL A 221 -6.72 2.70 -18.54
N ALA A 222 -6.43 3.29 -19.70
CA ALA A 222 -5.62 4.49 -19.81
C ALA A 222 -6.19 5.62 -18.92
N ASN A 223 -5.33 6.20 -18.08
CA ASN A 223 -5.67 7.20 -17.05
C ASN A 223 -6.65 6.74 -15.96
N GLY A 224 -7.08 5.47 -15.99
CA GLY A 224 -7.90 4.88 -14.93
C GLY A 224 -7.19 4.95 -13.60
N LYS A 225 -7.96 5.14 -12.53
CA LYS A 225 -7.47 5.31 -11.16
C LYS A 225 -7.87 4.15 -10.27
N ALA A 226 -6.97 3.69 -9.41
CA ALA A 226 -7.24 2.68 -8.39
C ALA A 226 -7.23 3.29 -6.98
N THR A 227 -8.33 3.91 -6.56
CA THR A 227 -8.34 4.76 -5.35
C THR A 227 -9.24 4.27 -4.24
N ARG A 228 -8.85 4.50 -2.99
CA ARG A 228 -9.66 4.23 -1.79
C ARG A 228 -10.12 2.78 -1.66
N ASN A 229 -9.36 1.84 -2.23
CA ASN A 229 -9.64 0.42 -2.09
C ASN A 229 -9.04 -0.11 -0.79
N GLU A 230 -9.62 -1.17 -0.25
CA GLU A 230 -9.20 -1.79 1.01
C GLU A 230 -8.97 -3.28 0.82
N VAL A 231 -7.78 -3.77 1.21
CA VAL A 231 -7.49 -5.20 1.31
C VAL A 231 -7.26 -5.56 2.76
N THR A 232 -7.91 -6.62 3.23
CA THR A 232 -7.63 -7.25 4.52
C THR A 232 -7.27 -8.71 4.32
N VAL A 233 -6.12 -9.12 4.84
CA VAL A 233 -5.67 -10.52 4.83
C VAL A 233 -5.56 -11.00 6.27
N ASP A 234 -6.52 -11.83 6.69
CA ASP A 234 -6.60 -12.34 8.06
C ASP A 234 -5.84 -13.67 8.25
N LYS A 235 -5.35 -14.28 7.17
CA LYS A 235 -4.71 -15.61 7.18
C LYS A 235 -3.52 -15.66 6.22
N ALA A 236 -2.57 -16.54 6.51
CA ALA A 236 -1.32 -16.65 5.76
C ALA A 236 -1.54 -16.94 4.26
N ILE A 237 -1.00 -16.11 3.36
CA ILE A 237 -0.95 -16.34 1.90
C ILE A 237 0.51 -16.34 1.43
N THR A 238 0.78 -16.95 0.27
CA THR A 238 2.09 -16.78 -0.40
C THR A 238 2.08 -15.58 -1.35
N GLY A 239 0.89 -15.20 -1.82
CA GLY A 239 0.69 -14.14 -2.78
C GLY A 239 1.01 -12.75 -2.27
N SER A 240 1.27 -11.84 -3.20
CA SER A 240 1.48 -10.42 -2.92
C SER A 240 0.16 -9.70 -2.65
N VAL A 241 0.23 -8.51 -2.06
CA VAL A 241 -0.95 -7.67 -1.77
C VAL A 241 -0.73 -6.27 -2.30
N VAL A 242 -1.68 -5.77 -3.07
CA VAL A 242 -1.67 -4.42 -3.63
C VAL A 242 -2.99 -3.73 -3.32
N GLY A 243 -2.96 -2.62 -2.57
CA GLY A 243 -4.21 -1.92 -2.21
C GLY A 243 -4.94 -1.40 -3.44
N GLY A 244 -4.22 -0.79 -4.39
CA GLY A 244 -4.75 -0.45 -5.71
C GLY A 244 -3.65 -0.44 -6.78
N GLN A 245 -3.95 -0.91 -7.99
CA GLN A 245 -3.03 -0.83 -9.13
C GLN A 245 -3.67 -0.17 -10.35
N SER A 246 -2.99 0.81 -10.93
CA SER A 246 -3.49 1.57 -12.07
C SER A 246 -2.42 2.17 -12.98
N ALA A 247 -2.80 2.57 -14.20
CA ALA A 247 -1.98 3.44 -15.04
C ALA A 247 -1.97 4.90 -14.54
N GLY A 248 -3.14 5.41 -14.15
CA GLY A 248 -3.33 6.69 -13.45
C GLY A 248 -3.14 6.54 -11.93
N ASP A 249 -3.83 7.37 -11.15
CA ASP A 249 -3.59 7.48 -9.70
C ASP A 249 -4.01 6.24 -8.89
N ALA A 250 -3.15 5.79 -7.98
CA ALA A 250 -3.39 4.71 -7.02
C ALA A 250 -3.33 5.25 -5.57
N THR A 251 -4.27 6.13 -5.21
CA THR A 251 -4.23 6.92 -3.97
C THR A 251 -5.20 6.46 -2.90
N GLY A 252 -4.86 6.72 -1.63
CA GLY A 252 -5.75 6.52 -0.49
C GLY A 252 -6.15 5.07 -0.24
N ASN A 253 -5.41 4.09 -0.77
CA ASN A 253 -5.71 2.68 -0.57
C ASN A 253 -5.20 2.21 0.80
N ILE A 254 -5.87 1.19 1.34
CA ILE A 254 -5.60 0.63 2.65
C ILE A 254 -5.30 -0.86 2.50
N VAL A 255 -4.20 -1.32 3.12
CA VAL A 255 -3.84 -2.73 3.19
C VAL A 255 -3.63 -3.10 4.66
N ASN A 256 -4.38 -4.11 5.12
CA ASN A 256 -4.31 -4.63 6.49
C ASN A 256 -3.92 -6.11 6.47
N ILE A 257 -2.76 -6.45 6.99
CA ILE A 257 -2.23 -7.81 7.03
C ILE A 257 -2.13 -8.27 8.49
N LYS A 258 -2.74 -9.42 8.82
CA LYS A 258 -2.72 -10.00 10.17
C LYS A 258 -2.00 -11.35 10.26
N ALA A 259 -1.40 -11.81 9.16
CA ALA A 259 -0.71 -13.09 9.04
C ALA A 259 0.38 -13.00 7.95
N ASP A 260 0.93 -14.13 7.52
CA ASP A 260 1.98 -14.12 6.49
C ASP A 260 1.47 -13.67 5.11
N SER A 261 2.33 -12.99 4.35
CA SER A 261 2.06 -12.61 2.97
C SER A 261 3.34 -12.56 2.13
N GLY A 262 3.17 -12.47 0.81
CA GLY A 262 4.21 -12.03 -0.11
C GLY A 262 4.47 -10.52 0.02
N ALA A 263 5.02 -9.91 -1.03
CA ALA A 263 5.30 -8.47 -1.05
C ALA A 263 4.02 -7.62 -0.90
N ILE A 264 4.14 -6.43 -0.33
CA ILE A 264 3.01 -5.53 -0.10
C ILE A 264 3.26 -4.18 -0.77
N THR A 265 2.25 -3.64 -1.45
CA THR A 265 2.25 -2.28 -1.97
C THR A 265 0.93 -1.59 -1.65
N GLY A 266 0.94 -0.46 -0.94
CA GLY A 266 -0.28 0.26 -0.60
C GLY A 266 -1.02 0.75 -1.85
N GLY A 267 -0.34 1.46 -2.74
CA GLY A 267 -0.84 1.81 -4.07
C GLY A 267 0.27 1.75 -5.12
N LYS A 268 -0.05 1.25 -6.31
CA LYS A 268 0.87 1.09 -7.43
C LYS A 268 0.35 1.80 -8.67
N SER A 269 1.05 2.86 -9.08
CA SER A 269 0.74 3.63 -10.27
C SER A 269 1.88 3.54 -11.28
N ALA A 270 1.56 3.29 -12.55
CA ALA A 270 2.57 3.28 -13.61
C ALA A 270 3.10 4.69 -13.95
N SER A 271 2.25 5.72 -13.82
CA SER A 271 2.60 7.09 -14.24
C SER A 271 1.97 8.22 -13.41
N GLY A 272 0.97 7.91 -12.59
CA GLY A 272 0.27 8.86 -11.73
C GLY A 272 0.78 8.83 -10.29
N GLU A 273 -0.05 9.35 -9.38
CA GLU A 273 0.27 9.42 -7.96
C GLU A 273 -0.01 8.10 -7.25
N ALA A 274 0.80 7.76 -6.26
CA ALA A 274 0.51 6.74 -5.26
C ALA A 274 0.68 7.35 -3.85
N THR A 275 -0.11 8.40 -3.60
CA THR A 275 -0.12 9.23 -2.40
C THR A 275 -1.18 8.77 -1.38
N GLY A 276 -0.88 8.94 -0.10
CA GLY A 276 -1.85 8.78 0.99
C GLY A 276 -2.30 7.34 1.24
N ASN A 277 -1.53 6.35 0.78
CA ASN A 277 -1.83 4.95 1.02
C ASN A 277 -1.39 4.54 2.44
N SER A 278 -2.11 3.57 3.01
CA SER A 278 -1.82 3.03 4.35
C SER A 278 -1.60 1.53 4.26
N VAL A 279 -0.47 1.07 4.81
CA VAL A 279 -0.15 -0.35 4.98
C VAL A 279 0.00 -0.62 6.48
N THR A 280 -0.75 -1.58 6.99
CA THR A 280 -0.64 -2.07 8.37
C THR A 280 -0.33 -3.55 8.37
N VAL A 281 0.74 -3.95 9.05
CA VAL A 281 1.14 -5.35 9.23
C VAL A 281 1.19 -5.66 10.73
N GLY A 282 0.38 -6.61 11.16
CA GLY A 282 0.41 -7.16 12.52
C GLY A 282 1.44 -8.28 12.68
N ASN A 283 1.09 -9.28 13.50
CA ASN A 283 1.95 -10.44 13.73
C ASN A 283 1.96 -11.37 12.51
N GLY A 284 2.99 -11.27 11.68
CA GLY A 284 3.16 -12.07 10.48
C GLY A 284 4.51 -11.84 9.80
N THR A 285 4.83 -12.72 8.85
CA THR A 285 6.02 -12.63 8.02
C THR A 285 5.66 -12.13 6.63
N VAL A 286 6.31 -11.05 6.20
CA VAL A 286 6.26 -10.54 4.83
C VAL A 286 7.49 -11.04 4.10
N SER A 287 7.31 -11.95 3.14
CA SER A 287 8.41 -12.62 2.44
C SER A 287 9.06 -11.78 1.32
N GLY A 288 8.75 -10.48 1.26
CA GLY A 288 9.25 -9.56 0.25
C GLY A 288 9.35 -8.12 0.76
N ASN A 289 9.32 -7.16 -0.16
CA ASN A 289 9.36 -5.74 0.18
C ASN A 289 7.98 -5.22 0.58
N ILE A 290 7.98 -4.17 1.40
CA ILE A 290 6.79 -3.37 1.71
C ILE A 290 7.00 -1.98 1.14
N VAL A 291 6.05 -1.51 0.34
CA VAL A 291 6.08 -0.18 -0.26
C VAL A 291 4.77 0.54 0.07
N GLY A 292 4.83 1.70 0.74
CA GLY A 292 3.62 2.47 1.07
C GLY A 292 2.91 2.95 -0.20
N GLY A 293 3.64 3.55 -1.12
CA GLY A 293 3.16 3.86 -2.48
C GLY A 293 4.29 3.75 -3.52
N ASP A 294 3.96 3.27 -4.71
CA ASP A 294 4.87 3.14 -5.86
C ASP A 294 4.29 3.90 -7.05
N GLY A 295 4.93 4.99 -7.49
CA GLY A 295 4.40 5.87 -8.53
C GLY A 295 5.26 7.10 -8.77
N ALA A 296 4.80 8.05 -9.59
CA ALA A 296 5.57 9.25 -9.90
C ALA A 296 5.76 10.15 -8.66
N THR A 297 4.66 10.35 -7.92
CA THR A 297 4.60 11.06 -6.64
C THR A 297 4.02 10.14 -5.57
N THR A 298 4.70 10.02 -4.44
CA THR A 298 4.38 9.08 -3.37
C THR A 298 4.46 9.77 -2.02
N ASN A 299 3.60 10.76 -1.83
CA ASN A 299 3.58 11.56 -0.59
C ASN A 299 2.65 10.95 0.46
N LYS A 300 2.87 11.29 1.73
CA LYS A 300 1.95 11.02 2.84
C LYS A 300 1.53 9.56 2.98
N ASN A 301 2.34 8.62 2.50
CA ASN A 301 2.09 7.20 2.70
C ASN A 301 2.48 6.81 4.12
N ILE A 302 1.71 5.90 4.70
CA ILE A 302 1.92 5.41 6.06
C ILE A 302 2.14 3.91 6.01
N VAL A 303 3.27 3.45 6.52
CA VAL A 303 3.56 2.03 6.70
C VAL A 303 3.72 1.76 8.20
N SER A 304 2.89 0.90 8.77
CA SER A 304 2.89 0.60 10.22
C SER A 304 3.03 -0.90 10.46
N LEU A 305 4.01 -1.28 11.27
CA LEU A 305 4.30 -2.67 11.61
C LEU A 305 4.34 -2.86 13.12
N ALA A 306 3.71 -3.92 13.60
CA ALA A 306 3.77 -4.32 15.00
C ALA A 306 3.96 -5.84 15.11
N GLN A 307 5.08 -6.29 15.68
CA GLN A 307 5.44 -7.71 15.82
C GLN A 307 5.60 -8.44 14.48
N ALA A 308 6.06 -7.72 13.46
CA ALA A 308 6.21 -8.26 12.12
C ALA A 308 7.65 -8.68 11.82
N ASN A 309 7.81 -9.64 10.90
CA ASN A 309 9.09 -9.97 10.28
C ASN A 309 9.02 -9.63 8.79
N VAL A 310 10.02 -8.92 8.28
CA VAL A 310 10.11 -8.54 6.87
C VAL A 310 11.42 -9.06 6.30
N THR A 311 11.37 -9.95 5.32
CA THR A 311 12.59 -10.50 4.70
C THR A 311 13.18 -9.57 3.65
N GLY A 312 12.40 -8.60 3.16
CA GLY A 312 12.83 -7.54 2.27
C GLY A 312 13.09 -6.22 2.98
N SER A 313 12.93 -5.14 2.22
CA SER A 313 13.04 -3.74 2.66
C SER A 313 11.67 -3.11 2.88
N ILE A 314 11.65 -1.98 3.60
CA ILE A 314 10.47 -1.13 3.75
C ILE A 314 10.75 0.20 3.06
N THR A 315 9.83 0.67 2.23
CA THR A 315 9.89 1.98 1.59
C THR A 315 8.58 2.73 1.83
N GLY A 316 8.63 3.90 2.47
CA GLY A 316 7.45 4.75 2.68
C GLY A 316 6.83 5.18 1.34
N GLY A 317 7.62 5.79 0.46
CA GLY A 317 7.22 6.14 -0.90
C GLY A 317 8.33 5.87 -1.93
N SER A 318 8.01 5.07 -2.95
CA SER A 318 8.85 4.77 -4.11
C SER A 318 8.42 5.67 -5.28
N GLY A 319 9.07 6.81 -5.44
CA GLY A 319 8.79 7.74 -6.53
C GLY A 319 9.86 8.79 -6.68
N THR A 320 9.72 9.67 -7.67
CA THR A 320 10.66 10.79 -7.85
C THR A 320 10.47 11.86 -6.78
N THR A 321 9.21 12.08 -6.38
CA THR A 321 8.83 12.94 -5.27
C THR A 321 8.19 12.08 -4.19
N ALA A 322 8.79 12.03 -3.00
CA ALA A 322 8.34 11.18 -1.91
C ALA A 322 8.55 11.91 -0.57
N ASN A 323 7.54 12.70 -0.22
CA ASN A 323 7.55 13.60 0.94
C ASN A 323 6.53 13.17 1.99
N GLU A 324 6.80 13.55 3.24
CA GLU A 324 5.88 13.40 4.37
C GLU A 324 5.42 11.94 4.58
N ASN A 325 6.20 10.97 4.11
CA ASN A 325 5.94 9.56 4.35
C ASN A 325 6.28 9.21 5.79
N THR A 326 5.48 8.33 6.38
CA THR A 326 5.67 7.89 7.76
C THR A 326 5.85 6.38 7.80
N VAL A 327 6.93 5.93 8.44
CA VAL A 327 7.14 4.52 8.77
C VAL A 327 7.08 4.37 10.28
N ASN A 328 6.21 3.50 10.78
CA ASN A 328 6.07 3.15 12.18
C ASN A 328 6.50 1.70 12.37
N ILE A 329 7.45 1.45 13.27
CA ILE A 329 7.87 0.09 13.64
C ILE A 329 7.75 -0.12 15.15
N ASP A 330 7.10 -1.21 15.54
CA ASP A 330 7.01 -1.70 16.92
C ASP A 330 7.39 -3.18 16.97
N ARG A 331 8.46 -3.51 17.71
CA ARG A 331 8.95 -4.90 17.88
C ARG A 331 9.06 -5.65 16.55
N THR A 332 9.65 -4.99 15.54
CA THR A 332 9.70 -5.45 14.16
C THR A 332 11.14 -5.80 13.76
N ASN A 333 11.30 -6.88 13.00
CA ASN A 333 12.57 -7.28 12.40
C ASN A 333 12.52 -7.11 10.88
N VAL A 334 13.42 -6.30 10.33
CA VAL A 334 13.53 -6.03 8.89
C VAL A 334 14.91 -6.49 8.42
N ALA A 335 14.97 -7.44 7.50
CA ALA A 335 16.25 -7.91 6.96
C ALA A 335 16.90 -6.87 6.03
N GLY A 336 16.09 -6.02 5.38
CA GLY A 336 16.54 -4.98 4.47
C GLY A 336 16.66 -3.58 5.10
N THR A 337 16.77 -2.58 4.23
CA THR A 337 16.83 -1.17 4.63
C THR A 337 15.42 -0.60 4.80
N ILE A 338 15.23 0.27 5.77
CA ILE A 338 14.01 1.06 5.92
C ILE A 338 14.25 2.44 5.30
N THR A 339 13.44 2.79 4.30
CA THR A 339 13.57 4.01 3.50
C THR A 339 12.33 4.88 3.67
N GLY A 340 12.50 6.15 4.05
CA GLY A 340 11.37 7.09 4.14
C GLY A 340 10.78 7.44 2.78
N GLY A 341 11.64 7.70 1.80
CA GLY A 341 11.26 7.99 0.42
C GLY A 341 12.49 8.20 -0.48
N ALA A 342 12.28 8.84 -1.63
CA ALA A 342 13.33 9.32 -2.52
C ALA A 342 14.43 10.10 -1.79
N ALA A 343 15.67 10.04 -2.30
CA ALA A 343 16.83 10.69 -1.68
C ALA A 343 16.67 12.22 -1.47
N ALA A 344 15.88 12.90 -2.32
CA ALA A 344 15.55 14.33 -2.20
C ALA A 344 14.20 14.61 -1.51
N GLY A 345 13.59 13.61 -0.87
CA GLY A 345 12.33 13.75 -0.15
C GLY A 345 12.45 14.65 1.08
N THR A 346 11.34 15.24 1.50
CA THR A 346 11.24 16.16 2.64
C THR A 346 10.16 15.70 3.63
N GLY A 347 10.37 15.96 4.92
CA GLY A 347 9.37 15.69 5.96
C GLY A 347 9.10 14.22 6.29
N ASN A 348 9.86 13.28 5.73
CA ASN A 348 9.71 11.85 6.01
C ASN A 348 10.06 11.53 7.46
N THR A 349 9.25 10.69 8.09
CA THR A 349 9.30 10.40 9.54
C THR A 349 9.44 8.90 9.79
N LEU A 350 10.38 8.52 10.65
CA LEU A 350 10.49 7.18 11.22
C LEU A 350 10.10 7.24 12.70
N ASN A 351 9.06 6.51 13.08
CA ASN A 351 8.68 6.31 14.48
C ASN A 351 9.05 4.89 14.91
N VAL A 352 9.76 4.77 16.03
CA VAL A 352 10.31 3.51 16.52
C VAL A 352 9.83 3.26 17.95
N ALA A 353 9.20 2.11 18.20
CA ALA A 353 8.77 1.67 19.52
C ALA A 353 9.23 0.22 19.78
N GLY A 354 9.45 -0.13 21.05
CA GLY A 354 9.96 -1.44 21.42
C GLY A 354 11.36 -1.72 20.83
N THR A 355 11.75 -2.99 20.77
CA THR A 355 13.08 -3.41 20.27
C THR A 355 13.00 -3.87 18.82
N ASN A 356 13.77 -3.25 17.93
CA ASN A 356 13.70 -3.47 16.48
C ASN A 356 15.07 -3.76 15.87
N THR A 357 15.06 -4.41 14.72
CA THR A 357 16.25 -4.65 13.89
C THR A 357 15.99 -4.26 12.45
N ALA A 358 17.00 -3.65 11.80
CA ALA A 358 17.00 -3.33 10.38
C ALA A 358 18.41 -3.43 9.81
N ALA A 359 18.59 -3.59 8.49
CA ALA A 359 19.93 -3.47 7.91
C ALA A 359 20.44 -2.02 7.99
N ASN A 360 19.59 -1.06 7.64
CA ASN A 360 19.90 0.37 7.73
C ASN A 360 18.60 1.20 7.74
N ILE A 361 18.71 2.50 8.02
CA ILE A 361 17.64 3.49 7.79
C ILE A 361 18.15 4.61 6.89
N VAL A 362 17.33 5.06 5.94
CA VAL A 362 17.70 6.14 5.00
C VAL A 362 16.50 7.01 4.63
N GLY A 363 16.75 8.26 4.22
CA GLY A 363 15.72 9.15 3.64
C GLY A 363 14.70 9.67 4.66
N PHE A 364 15.05 9.74 5.94
CA PHE A 364 14.23 10.29 7.01
C PHE A 364 14.74 11.64 7.50
N GLN A 365 13.86 12.64 7.57
CA GLN A 365 14.18 13.96 8.14
C GLN A 365 13.85 14.05 9.63
N LYS A 366 13.01 13.14 10.12
CA LYS A 366 12.59 13.05 11.52
C LYS A 366 12.69 11.59 11.97
N VAL A 367 13.29 11.38 13.14
CA VAL A 367 13.32 10.07 13.80
C VAL A 367 12.82 10.27 15.24
N ALA A 368 11.78 9.53 15.61
CA ALA A 368 11.17 9.61 16.92
C ALA A 368 11.22 8.23 17.60
N PHE A 369 11.78 8.19 18.79
CA PHE A 369 11.85 6.98 19.61
C PHE A 369 10.81 7.05 20.74
N ASN A 370 10.02 5.99 20.88
CA ASN A 370 9.21 5.74 22.06
C ASN A 370 9.84 4.59 22.83
N THR A 371 10.40 4.91 24.00
CA THR A 371 11.12 3.96 24.84
C THR A 371 10.22 3.10 25.72
N SER A 372 8.91 3.38 25.76
CA SER A 372 7.96 2.68 26.63
C SER A 372 8.01 1.16 26.41
N GLY A 373 8.14 0.40 27.50
CA GLY A 373 8.20 -1.07 27.46
C GLY A 373 9.55 -1.67 27.05
N VAL A 374 10.58 -0.86 26.79
CA VAL A 374 11.96 -1.34 26.59
C VAL A 374 12.60 -1.55 27.97
N ALA A 375 13.26 -2.70 28.16
CA ALA A 375 13.96 -3.02 29.39
C ALA A 375 15.23 -2.17 29.55
N ALA A 376 15.68 -1.94 30.80
CA ALA A 376 16.93 -1.25 31.10
C ALA A 376 18.11 -1.91 30.36
N ASN A 377 19.03 -1.08 29.86
CA ASN A 377 20.14 -1.45 28.97
C ASN A 377 19.71 -2.01 27.59
N GLY A 378 18.41 -1.93 27.26
CA GLY A 378 17.88 -2.36 25.98
C GLY A 378 18.25 -1.43 24.84
N THR A 379 18.19 -1.98 23.61
CA THR A 379 18.35 -1.23 22.37
C THR A 379 17.01 -1.10 21.64
N VAL A 380 16.60 0.13 21.31
CA VAL A 380 15.31 0.41 20.64
C VAL A 380 15.39 0.08 19.15
N LEU A 381 16.46 0.49 18.46
CA LEU A 381 16.75 0.11 17.08
C LEU A 381 18.21 -0.32 16.92
N ASN A 382 18.42 -1.56 16.51
CA ASN A 382 19.74 -2.10 16.20
C ASN A 382 19.91 -2.27 14.68
N LEU A 383 20.88 -1.57 14.10
CA LEU A 383 21.21 -1.67 12.68
C LEU A 383 22.33 -2.67 12.46
N THR A 384 22.07 -3.64 11.60
CA THR A 384 22.96 -4.81 11.40
C THR A 384 23.70 -4.79 10.06
N GLY A 385 23.47 -3.78 9.22
CA GLY A 385 24.13 -3.63 7.94
C GLY A 385 25.55 -3.07 8.05
N GLY A 386 26.34 -3.27 6.99
CA GLY A 386 27.73 -2.81 6.90
C GLY A 386 27.92 -1.35 6.46
N ALA A 387 26.86 -0.54 6.47
CA ALA A 387 26.88 0.84 5.97
C ALA A 387 26.61 1.84 7.10
N GLN A 388 27.19 3.04 6.99
CA GLN A 388 26.86 4.15 7.89
C GLN A 388 25.41 4.60 7.70
N THR A 389 24.87 5.22 8.75
CA THR A 389 23.51 5.75 8.79
C THR A 389 23.54 7.25 9.03
N GLU A 390 22.76 8.01 8.27
CA GLU A 390 22.55 9.44 8.55
C GLU A 390 21.30 9.65 9.41
N VAL A 391 21.43 10.46 10.47
CA VAL A 391 20.31 10.89 11.31
C VAL A 391 20.39 12.39 11.54
N ASN A 392 19.27 13.08 11.39
CA ASN A 392 19.19 14.49 11.73
C ASN A 392 19.11 14.65 13.26
N TRP A 393 20.19 15.11 13.87
CA TRP A 393 20.27 15.33 15.32
C TRP A 393 19.22 16.32 15.79
N THR A 394 19.03 17.43 15.08
CA THR A 394 18.10 18.50 15.49
C THR A 394 16.65 18.01 15.59
N ASN A 395 16.22 17.16 14.67
CA ASN A 395 14.86 16.62 14.58
C ASN A 395 14.67 15.26 15.26
N LEU A 396 15.68 14.74 15.95
CA LEU A 396 15.55 13.53 16.75
C LEU A 396 14.77 13.83 18.03
N THR A 397 13.75 13.01 18.32
CA THR A 397 12.91 13.13 19.52
C THR A 397 12.81 11.81 20.26
N VAL A 398 12.61 11.88 21.57
CA VAL A 398 12.52 10.71 22.45
C VAL A 398 11.38 10.93 23.42
N THR A 399 10.59 9.90 23.63
CA THR A 399 9.48 9.87 24.60
C THR A 399 9.49 8.55 25.35
N GLY A 400 8.65 8.44 26.38
CA GLY A 400 8.45 7.22 27.15
C GLY A 400 9.16 7.24 28.51
N THR A 401 8.81 6.24 29.32
CA THR A 401 9.15 6.18 30.75
C THR A 401 10.00 4.96 31.10
N ALA A 402 10.68 4.35 30.13
CA ALA A 402 11.50 3.18 30.39
C ALA A 402 12.67 3.49 31.32
N GLU A 403 13.08 2.46 32.06
CA GLU A 403 14.23 2.51 32.94
C GLU A 403 15.51 2.67 32.10
N LYS A 404 16.34 3.62 32.52
CA LYS A 404 17.59 4.01 31.83
C LYS A 404 18.78 3.30 32.48
N PRO A 405 19.91 3.12 31.78
CA PRO A 405 20.23 3.64 30.44
C PRO A 405 19.62 2.81 29.31
N LEU A 406 19.46 3.41 28.13
CA LEU A 406 19.05 2.73 26.90
C LEU A 406 19.95 3.14 25.73
N THR A 407 20.01 2.30 24.71
CA THR A 407 20.53 2.67 23.38
C THR A 407 19.35 2.89 22.45
N LEU A 408 19.15 4.11 21.95
CA LEU A 408 18.06 4.43 21.03
C LEU A 408 18.35 3.87 19.64
N LEU A 409 19.58 4.08 19.17
CA LEU A 409 20.05 3.61 17.88
C LEU A 409 21.46 3.05 18.02
N LYS A 410 21.69 1.83 17.52
CA LYS A 410 23.02 1.22 17.41
C LYS A 410 23.36 0.97 15.94
N ASN A 411 24.55 1.37 15.50
CA ASN A 411 25.15 0.96 14.24
C ASN A 411 26.70 0.91 14.38
N GLU A 412 27.26 -0.30 14.35
CA GLU A 412 28.72 -0.52 14.46
C GLU A 412 29.49 0.05 13.25
N SER A 413 28.83 0.17 12.09
CA SER A 413 29.38 0.79 10.90
C SER A 413 29.51 2.31 11.04
N GLY A 414 28.68 2.94 11.88
CA GLY A 414 28.75 4.36 12.24
C GLY A 414 27.44 5.12 12.01
N ILE A 415 27.26 6.21 12.75
CA ILE A 415 26.10 7.11 12.68
C ILE A 415 26.58 8.53 12.41
N ASP A 416 26.23 9.07 11.25
CA ASP A 416 26.51 10.45 10.87
C ASP A 416 25.34 11.33 11.34
N LEU A 417 25.66 12.32 12.18
CA LEU A 417 24.66 13.15 12.85
C LEU A 417 24.62 14.57 12.27
N ALA A 418 23.65 14.83 11.40
CA ALA A 418 23.47 16.16 10.83
C ALA A 418 23.01 17.16 11.91
N GLY A 419 23.77 18.26 12.07
CA GLY A 419 23.49 19.30 13.06
C GLY A 419 23.97 18.98 14.49
N TYR A 420 24.74 17.91 14.69
CA TYR A 420 25.36 17.62 15.98
C TYR A 420 26.62 18.47 16.20
N THR A 421 26.68 19.20 17.31
CA THR A 421 27.79 20.09 17.68
C THR A 421 28.66 19.55 18.81
N GLY A 422 28.47 18.29 19.21
CA GLY A 422 29.17 17.68 20.34
C GLY A 422 28.47 17.82 21.70
N ALA A 423 27.27 18.41 21.74
CA ALA A 423 26.50 18.61 22.97
C ALA A 423 25.30 17.65 23.05
N ALA A 424 25.15 17.01 24.22
CA ALA A 424 23.97 16.20 24.54
C ALA A 424 22.70 17.06 24.56
N LYS A 425 21.56 16.48 24.16
CA LYS A 425 20.24 17.07 24.45
C LYS A 425 19.85 16.69 25.87
N SER A 426 19.41 17.65 26.68
CA SER A 426 19.10 17.40 28.09
C SER A 426 17.76 17.99 28.48
N GLU A 427 16.96 17.19 29.18
CA GLU A 427 15.77 17.63 29.90
C GLU A 427 16.02 17.48 31.40
N THR A 428 15.66 18.48 32.20
CA THR A 428 15.97 18.50 33.63
C THR A 428 14.73 18.66 34.50
N THR A 429 14.80 18.08 35.68
CA THR A 429 13.98 18.40 36.85
C THR A 429 14.82 19.19 37.85
N ASP A 430 14.35 19.36 39.09
CA ASP A 430 15.09 20.03 40.16
C ASP A 430 16.37 19.28 40.58
N THR A 431 16.41 17.95 40.44
CA THR A 431 17.53 17.12 40.94
C THR A 431 18.13 16.17 39.92
N ALA A 432 17.40 15.89 38.83
CA ALA A 432 17.81 14.90 37.83
C ALA A 432 17.75 15.47 36.42
N GLU A 433 18.62 14.95 35.57
CA GLU A 433 18.66 15.20 34.14
C GLU A 433 18.44 13.90 33.36
N THR A 434 17.87 14.03 32.17
CA THR A 434 17.75 12.95 31.19
C THR A 434 18.37 13.43 29.90
N ASN A 435 19.32 12.66 29.39
CA ASN A 435 20.16 13.06 28.27
C ASN A 435 19.99 12.13 27.09
N VAL A 436 19.95 12.72 25.90
CA VAL A 436 20.26 12.03 24.65
C VAL A 436 21.67 12.43 24.24
N ASP A 437 22.56 11.45 24.17
CA ASP A 437 23.98 11.66 23.85
C ASP A 437 24.47 10.59 22.87
N VAL A 438 25.77 10.56 22.60
CA VAL A 438 26.41 9.65 21.65
C VAL A 438 27.50 8.84 22.32
N ARG A 439 27.62 7.58 21.92
CA ARG A 439 28.78 6.74 22.23
C ARG A 439 29.67 6.63 21.00
N LYS A 440 30.98 6.75 21.22
CA LYS A 440 32.00 6.61 20.17
C LYS A 440 32.79 5.33 20.38
N ASP A 441 33.29 4.75 19.30
CA ASP A 441 34.31 3.72 19.35
C ASP A 441 35.71 4.30 19.66
N ASP A 442 36.71 3.42 19.75
CA ASP A 442 38.10 3.79 20.06
C ASP A 442 38.76 4.69 18.99
N HIS A 443 38.13 4.82 17.81
CA HIS A 443 38.57 5.69 16.72
C HIS A 443 37.80 7.01 16.68
N GLY A 444 36.92 7.26 17.66
CA GLY A 444 36.12 8.48 17.75
C GLY A 444 34.88 8.50 16.85
N LYS A 445 34.55 7.38 16.19
CA LYS A 445 33.36 7.26 15.33
C LYS A 445 32.13 7.03 16.20
N VAL A 446 31.06 7.79 15.97
CA VAL A 446 29.79 7.58 16.68
C VAL A 446 29.16 6.28 16.22
N THR A 447 28.88 5.37 17.15
CA THR A 447 28.27 4.06 16.89
C THR A 447 26.93 3.88 17.57
N GLU A 448 26.62 4.70 18.59
CA GLU A 448 25.35 4.63 19.29
C GLU A 448 24.81 6.02 19.65
N ILE A 449 23.48 6.15 19.64
CA ILE A 449 22.75 7.23 20.29
C ILE A 449 22.18 6.68 21.59
N THR A 450 22.57 7.26 22.71
CA THR A 450 22.23 6.80 24.06
C THR A 450 21.13 7.65 24.67
N TYR A 451 20.40 7.06 25.63
CA TYR A 451 19.39 7.74 26.44
C TYR A 451 19.58 7.39 27.91
N GLU A 452 20.10 8.34 28.67
CA GLU A 452 20.64 8.10 30.01
C GLU A 452 20.02 9.09 31.01
N GLY A 453 19.94 8.68 32.27
CA GLY A 453 19.40 9.51 33.35
C GLY A 453 20.41 9.64 34.47
N TYR A 454 20.59 10.85 34.97
CA TYR A 454 21.53 11.14 36.05
C TYR A 454 20.90 12.02 37.11
N GLN A 455 21.23 11.75 38.36
CA GLN A 455 20.98 12.69 39.45
C GLN A 455 22.17 13.65 39.51
N PHE A 456 21.92 14.95 39.36
CA PHE A 456 22.97 15.97 39.42
C PHE A 456 22.97 16.74 40.75
N ALA A 457 21.86 16.73 41.49
CA ALA A 457 21.73 17.42 42.77
C ALA A 457 21.03 16.60 43.87
N ARG A 458 21.36 16.92 45.13
CA ARG A 458 20.78 16.32 46.35
C ARG A 458 20.89 14.80 46.41
N ALA A 459 21.92 14.21 45.82
CA ALA A 459 22.18 12.78 45.96
C ALA A 459 22.67 12.45 47.36
N GLU A 460 22.11 11.40 47.97
CA GLU A 460 22.51 10.90 49.30
C GLU A 460 23.34 9.60 49.21
N SER A 461 23.42 9.03 48.01
CA SER A 461 24.20 7.83 47.71
C SER A 461 25.00 8.03 46.42
N ALA A 462 26.19 7.43 46.36
CA ALA A 462 27.01 7.50 45.15
C ALA A 462 26.46 6.60 44.04
N SER A 463 26.38 7.13 42.82
CA SER A 463 26.28 6.33 41.59
C SER A 463 27.67 5.86 41.18
N VAL A 464 27.81 4.59 40.80
CA VAL A 464 29.10 4.01 40.41
C VAL A 464 29.08 3.73 38.91
N ILE A 465 30.03 4.32 38.18
CA ILE A 465 30.21 4.10 36.74
C ILE A 465 31.64 3.65 36.51
N GLY A 466 31.81 2.40 36.05
CA GLY A 466 33.12 1.77 36.00
C GLY A 466 33.71 1.63 37.40
N THR A 467 34.88 2.22 37.63
CA THR A 467 35.57 2.22 38.93
C THR A 467 35.48 3.56 39.66
N ASP A 468 34.73 4.53 39.13
CA ASP A 468 34.52 5.86 39.70
C ASP A 468 33.16 5.96 40.40
N ALA A 469 33.13 6.70 41.52
CA ALA A 469 31.91 6.98 42.28
C ALA A 469 31.53 8.47 42.20
N TYR A 470 30.23 8.76 42.08
CA TYR A 470 29.71 10.10 41.83
C TYR A 470 28.53 10.42 42.74
N GLY A 471 28.56 11.58 43.41
CA GLY A 471 27.42 12.12 44.15
C GLY A 471 26.40 12.73 43.19
N GLY A 472 26.78 13.77 42.45
CA GLY A 472 26.00 14.27 41.33
C GLY A 472 26.75 14.11 40.01
N ILE A 473 26.03 13.78 38.93
CA ILE A 473 26.59 13.76 37.56
C ILE A 473 25.74 14.67 36.68
N SER A 474 26.40 15.57 35.95
CA SER A 474 25.83 16.19 34.77
C SER A 474 26.71 15.98 33.54
N LYS A 475 26.09 15.52 32.44
CA LYS A 475 26.68 15.44 31.09
C LYS A 475 26.24 16.57 30.18
N ALA A 476 25.31 17.40 30.64
CA ALA A 476 24.78 18.54 29.91
C ALA A 476 25.27 19.89 30.45
N GLY A 477 26.16 19.92 31.45
CA GLY A 477 26.66 21.15 32.05
C GLY A 477 25.76 21.73 33.14
N ASN A 478 24.74 20.99 33.62
CA ASN A 478 23.94 21.43 34.78
C ASN A 478 24.82 21.45 36.04
N ALA A 479 24.62 22.46 36.88
CA ALA A 479 25.41 22.59 38.10
C ALA A 479 25.18 21.38 39.04
N THR A 480 26.24 20.66 39.39
CA THR A 480 26.12 19.59 40.38
C THR A 480 26.22 20.16 41.78
N HIS A 481 25.17 20.02 42.58
CA HIS A 481 25.14 20.68 43.88
C HIS A 481 24.40 19.94 45.00
N THR A 482 24.78 20.25 46.24
CA THR A 482 24.10 19.74 47.44
C THR A 482 24.08 18.20 47.52
N ASN A 483 25.03 17.54 46.87
CA ASN A 483 25.17 16.09 46.91
C ASN A 483 25.97 15.69 48.15
N HIS A 484 25.41 14.83 49.00
CA HIS A 484 25.97 14.43 50.28
C HIS A 484 26.10 12.91 50.33
N ILE A 485 27.22 12.39 49.82
CA ILE A 485 27.43 10.94 49.69
C ILE A 485 28.38 10.39 50.75
N THR A 486 28.20 9.11 51.06
CA THR A 486 29.14 8.31 51.86
C THR A 486 29.65 7.14 51.05
N VAL A 487 30.97 6.91 51.04
CA VAL A 487 31.62 5.83 50.31
C VAL A 487 32.45 4.95 51.26
N ASN A 488 32.48 3.64 51.01
CA ASN A 488 33.10 2.64 51.89
C ASN A 488 33.83 1.49 51.16
N SER A 489 34.06 1.65 49.85
CA SER A 489 34.63 0.62 48.96
C SER A 489 35.81 1.19 48.17
N ASP A 490 36.47 0.36 47.36
CA ASP A 490 37.60 0.78 46.54
C ASP A 490 37.13 1.52 45.28
N TYR A 491 37.66 2.72 45.02
CA TYR A 491 37.32 3.53 43.85
C TYR A 491 38.56 4.20 43.25
N THR A 492 38.61 4.32 41.92
CA THR A 492 39.67 5.07 41.25
C THR A 492 39.54 6.56 41.53
N ASN A 493 38.36 7.13 41.35
CA ASN A 493 38.05 8.50 41.74
C ASN A 493 36.67 8.57 42.43
N VAL A 494 36.52 9.53 43.33
CA VAL A 494 35.23 9.87 43.97
C VAL A 494 34.93 11.34 43.73
N TYR A 495 33.77 11.64 43.16
CA TYR A 495 33.30 13.00 42.88
C TYR A 495 32.07 13.29 43.72
N GLY A 496 32.09 14.32 44.56
CA GLY A 496 30.90 14.82 45.24
C GLY A 496 29.90 15.41 44.25
N GLY A 497 30.39 16.11 43.22
CA GLY A 497 29.65 16.47 42.03
C GLY A 497 30.57 16.50 40.81
N HIS A 498 30.10 16.07 39.65
CA HIS A 498 30.83 16.06 38.39
C HIS A 498 29.99 16.70 37.29
N THR A 499 30.30 17.95 36.96
CA THR A 499 29.65 18.70 35.88
C THR A 499 30.50 18.68 34.63
N SER A 500 29.91 18.32 33.49
CA SER A 500 30.57 18.28 32.18
C SER A 500 29.58 18.48 31.04
N GLY A 501 30.08 18.88 29.86
CA GLY A 501 29.28 19.09 28.66
C GLY A 501 28.65 20.49 28.58
N ALA A 502 28.00 20.80 27.45
CA ALA A 502 27.52 22.15 27.12
C ALA A 502 26.05 22.18 26.64
N GLY A 503 25.21 21.30 27.18
CA GLY A 503 23.82 21.10 26.74
C GLY A 503 22.75 21.94 27.46
N THR A 504 23.08 22.56 28.59
CA THR A 504 22.14 23.34 29.41
C THR A 504 22.21 24.84 29.10
N THR A 505 21.10 25.53 29.35
CA THR A 505 20.96 26.98 29.22
C THR A 505 20.78 27.69 30.56
N LYS A 506 20.85 26.96 31.69
CA LYS A 506 20.72 27.53 33.04
C LYS A 506 21.84 28.52 33.35
N ASP A 507 21.54 29.53 34.15
CA ASP A 507 22.49 30.59 34.53
C ASP A 507 23.65 30.07 35.37
N ASP A 508 23.40 29.05 36.21
CA ASP A 508 24.39 28.47 37.11
C ASP A 508 25.17 27.30 36.48
N LYS A 509 25.06 27.09 35.16
CA LYS A 509 25.75 26.01 34.44
C LYS A 509 27.27 25.98 34.68
N ASP A 510 27.85 24.83 34.38
CA ASP A 510 29.29 24.58 34.43
C ASP A 510 29.92 24.73 35.83
N ASN A 511 29.08 24.73 36.88
CA ASN A 511 29.51 24.82 38.28
C ASN A 511 29.37 23.48 39.02
N SER A 512 30.12 23.33 40.12
CA SER A 512 29.94 22.23 41.07
C SER A 512 30.17 22.73 42.50
N TYR A 513 29.12 22.78 43.33
CA TYR A 513 29.18 23.47 44.63
C TYR A 513 28.36 22.81 45.73
N SER A 514 28.71 23.08 47.00
CA SER A 514 27.97 22.57 48.17
C SER A 514 27.82 21.04 48.24
N ASN A 515 28.72 20.30 47.60
CA ASN A 515 28.78 18.85 47.63
C ASN A 515 29.71 18.39 48.78
N SER A 516 29.43 17.24 49.38
CA SER A 516 30.27 16.63 50.41
C SER A 516 30.43 15.13 50.18
N VAL A 517 31.65 14.64 50.38
CA VAL A 517 32.00 13.22 50.34
C VAL A 517 32.48 12.80 51.72
N THR A 518 31.81 11.81 52.31
CA THR A 518 32.26 11.16 53.55
C THR A 518 32.87 9.81 53.22
N ILE A 519 34.08 9.56 53.70
CA ILE A 519 34.81 8.30 53.44
C ILE A 519 34.85 7.51 54.74
N THR A 520 34.26 6.31 54.73
CA THR A 520 34.21 5.44 55.92
C THR A 520 35.04 4.16 55.77
N GLY A 521 35.61 3.90 54.58
CA GLY A 521 36.46 2.74 54.32
C GLY A 521 36.83 2.60 52.84
N GLY A 522 37.71 1.64 52.53
CA GLY A 522 38.19 1.36 51.17
C GLY A 522 39.46 2.12 50.76
N THR A 523 39.96 1.81 49.58
CA THR A 523 41.11 2.43 48.91
C THR A 523 40.61 3.38 47.83
N ILE A 524 40.90 4.67 47.97
CA ILE A 524 40.44 5.70 47.03
C ILE A 524 41.63 6.37 46.38
N GLY A 525 41.59 6.55 45.06
CA GLY A 525 42.55 7.38 44.34
C GLY A 525 42.30 8.87 44.60
N ASN A 526 41.66 9.57 43.65
CA ASN A 526 41.36 10.99 43.82
C ASN A 526 39.98 11.24 44.44
N VAL A 527 39.86 12.31 45.24
CA VAL A 527 38.58 12.77 45.80
C VAL A 527 38.36 14.22 45.42
N TYR A 528 37.23 14.50 44.77
CA TYR A 528 36.82 15.83 44.36
C TYR A 528 35.53 16.19 45.10
N GLY A 529 35.53 17.28 45.88
CA GLY A 529 34.30 17.80 46.48
C GLY A 529 33.31 18.21 45.39
N GLY A 530 33.80 18.93 44.38
CA GLY A 530 33.12 19.20 43.12
C GLY A 530 34.14 19.23 41.98
N TYR A 531 33.71 18.84 40.79
CA TYR A 531 34.54 18.79 39.59
C TYR A 531 33.76 19.36 38.41
N THR A 532 34.42 20.19 37.62
CA THR A 532 33.89 20.80 36.41
C THR A 532 34.87 20.54 35.28
N ALA A 533 34.45 19.83 34.23
CA ALA A 533 35.26 19.68 33.03
C ALA A 533 35.28 21.02 32.25
N ALA A 534 36.46 21.37 31.72
CA ALA A 534 36.66 22.58 30.92
C ALA A 534 36.02 22.50 29.53
#